data_AF-A0A0F8ZSC6-F1
#
_entry.id   AF-A0A0F8ZSC6-F1
#
_cell.length_a   1.000
_cell.length_b   1.000
_cell.length_c   1.000
_cell.angle_alpha   90.00
_cell.angle_beta   90.00
_cell.angle_gamma   90.00
#
_symmetry.space_group_name_H-M   'P 1'
#
loop_
_entity.id
_entity.type
_entity.pdbx_description
1 polymer ?
#
loop_
_entity_poly.entity_id
_entity_poly.type
_entity_poly.pdbx_seq_one_letter_code
_entity_poly.pdbx_strand_id
1 'polypeptide(L)'
;ASELDVRNAPLPERYEAAKGALAACQRVDECKDWADKAVALASYARQADDDTLHKTAIRIQARAIRRCGQLLESANKGVGPPKKNRGGAPPITQRRAAAQAGMSKDQEKTARRLAKMPEDEFEAAVESDNPPTVTTLSRPTGPGFAKARHLVGELSRFAEFCRENKPDFVASGVMKEQITEVRTQATAVRIWLYDLCDELEES
;
A
#
# COMPACT_ATOMS: atom_id res chain seq x y z
N ALA A 1 9.28 -39.49 -23.57
CA ALA A 1 8.63 -38.31 -23.00
C ALA A 1 9.15 -38.16 -21.58
N SER A 2 10.16 -37.31 -21.40
CA SER A 2 10.82 -37.13 -20.12
C SER A 2 9.93 -36.24 -19.26
N GLU A 3 9.35 -36.85 -18.23
CA GLU A 3 8.63 -36.17 -17.16
C GLU A 3 9.65 -35.26 -16.45
N LEU A 4 9.64 -33.97 -16.77
CA LEU A 4 10.44 -32.98 -16.07
C LEU A 4 9.96 -33.01 -14.61
N ASP A 5 10.78 -33.55 -13.72
CA ASP A 5 10.54 -33.59 -12.28
C ASP A 5 10.43 -32.15 -11.77
N VAL A 6 9.21 -31.61 -11.82
CA VAL A 6 8.90 -30.25 -11.36
C VAL A 6 9.06 -30.17 -9.83
N ARG A 7 9.44 -31.22 -9.11
CA ARG A 7 9.62 -31.16 -7.66
C ARG A 7 11.06 -30.84 -7.23
N ASN A 8 12.05 -31.04 -8.11
CA ASN A 8 13.48 -30.98 -7.74
C ASN A 8 14.39 -30.02 -8.54
N ALA A 9 13.88 -29.16 -9.43
CA ALA A 9 14.78 -28.15 -10.00
C ALA A 9 15.23 -27.22 -8.86
N PRO A 10 16.53 -26.84 -8.80
CA PRO A 10 17.03 -25.96 -7.76
C PRO A 10 16.19 -24.69 -7.76
N LEU A 11 15.49 -24.43 -6.66
CA LEU A 11 14.64 -23.26 -6.43
C LEU A 11 15.22 -21.94 -6.99
N PRO A 12 16.55 -21.70 -6.93
CA PRO A 12 17.18 -20.55 -7.59
C PRO A 12 16.94 -20.42 -9.09
N GLU A 13 17.03 -21.48 -9.88
CA GLU A 13 16.90 -21.41 -11.35
C GLU A 13 15.48 -21.05 -11.78
N ARG A 14 14.48 -21.68 -11.15
CA ARG A 14 13.07 -21.36 -11.40
C ARG A 14 12.69 -19.98 -10.94
N TYR A 15 13.29 -19.52 -9.86
CA TYR A 15 13.08 -18.19 -9.35
C TYR A 15 13.61 -17.12 -10.32
N GLU A 16 14.81 -17.31 -10.87
CA GLU A 16 15.34 -16.42 -11.92
C GLU A 16 14.52 -16.47 -13.21
N ALA A 17 14.05 -17.66 -13.62
CA ALA A 17 13.13 -17.79 -14.75
C ALA A 17 11.82 -17.04 -14.52
N ALA A 18 11.26 -17.10 -13.29
CA ALA A 18 10.07 -16.35 -12.91
C ALA A 18 10.30 -14.83 -12.95
N LYS A 19 11.46 -14.35 -12.50
CA LYS A 19 11.84 -12.93 -12.62
C LYS A 19 11.88 -12.48 -14.08
N GLY A 20 12.49 -13.27 -14.95
CA GLY A 20 12.52 -13.02 -16.40
C GLY A 20 11.12 -12.98 -17.01
N ALA A 21 10.26 -13.94 -16.67
CA ALA A 21 8.87 -13.99 -17.16
C ALA A 21 8.05 -12.77 -16.70
N LEU A 22 8.20 -12.35 -15.44
CA LEU A 22 7.53 -11.15 -14.91
C LEU A 22 7.99 -9.86 -15.60
N ALA A 23 9.29 -9.73 -15.87
CA ALA A 23 9.82 -8.59 -16.61
C ALA A 23 9.27 -8.52 -18.04
N ALA A 24 9.05 -9.68 -18.66
CA ALA A 24 8.50 -9.80 -20.01
C ALA A 24 6.98 -9.55 -20.08
N CYS A 25 6.24 -9.59 -18.97
CA CYS A 25 4.81 -9.30 -18.96
C CYS A 25 4.51 -7.90 -19.52
N GLN A 26 3.54 -7.84 -20.44
CA GLN A 26 3.12 -6.62 -21.13
C GLN A 26 1.73 -6.18 -20.70
N ARG A 27 0.96 -7.08 -20.09
CA ARG A 27 -0.41 -6.80 -19.63
C ARG A 27 -0.56 -6.95 -18.12
N VAL A 28 -1.50 -6.18 -17.57
CA VAL A 28 -1.77 -6.16 -16.12
C VAL A 28 -2.35 -7.48 -15.64
N ASP A 29 -3.18 -8.14 -16.44
CA ASP A 29 -3.79 -9.44 -16.11
C ASP A 29 -2.76 -10.57 -16.09
N GLU A 30 -1.78 -10.58 -17.00
CA GLU A 30 -0.65 -11.53 -16.96
C GLU A 30 0.09 -11.45 -15.60
N CYS A 31 0.38 -10.22 -15.16
CA CYS A 31 1.05 -9.99 -13.88
C CYS A 31 0.16 -10.38 -12.69
N LYS A 32 -1.14 -10.09 -12.76
CA LYS A 32 -2.10 -10.48 -11.74
C LYS A 32 -2.19 -12.00 -11.61
N ASP A 33 -2.23 -12.73 -12.74
CA ASP A 33 -2.27 -14.19 -12.73
C ASP A 33 -1.03 -14.79 -12.05
N TRP A 34 0.14 -14.20 -12.28
CA TRP A 34 1.35 -14.55 -11.54
C TRP A 34 1.21 -14.29 -10.04
N ALA A 35 0.68 -13.12 -9.66
CA ALA A 35 0.48 -12.76 -8.27
C ALA A 35 -0.50 -13.71 -7.55
N ASP A 36 -1.61 -14.06 -8.19
CA ASP A 36 -2.62 -14.96 -7.63
C ASP A 36 -2.07 -16.39 -7.47
N LYS A 37 -1.31 -16.88 -8.47
CA LYS A 37 -0.59 -18.16 -8.37
C LYS A 37 0.43 -18.15 -7.24
N ALA A 38 1.17 -17.05 -7.09
CA ALA A 38 2.15 -16.91 -6.01
C ALA A 38 1.50 -16.86 -4.61
N VAL A 39 0.32 -16.25 -4.47
CA VAL A 39 -0.46 -16.29 -3.22
C VAL A 39 -0.89 -17.71 -2.87
N ALA A 40 -1.42 -18.44 -3.86
CA ALA A 40 -1.80 -19.83 -3.67
C ALA A 40 -0.59 -20.68 -3.26
N LEU A 41 0.54 -20.53 -3.96
CA LEU A 41 1.78 -21.22 -3.66
C LEU A 41 2.29 -20.91 -2.25
N ALA A 42 2.30 -19.64 -1.85
CA ALA A 42 2.72 -19.23 -0.51
C ALA A 42 1.82 -19.84 0.58
N SER A 43 0.51 -19.97 0.32
CA SER A 43 -0.44 -20.59 1.24
C SER A 43 -0.17 -22.10 1.39
N TYR A 44 0.06 -22.81 0.29
CA TYR A 44 0.41 -24.24 0.33
C TYR A 44 1.77 -24.49 0.98
N ALA A 45 2.78 -23.67 0.66
CA ALA A 45 4.10 -23.77 1.27
C ALA A 45 4.04 -23.59 2.80
N ARG A 46 3.22 -22.65 3.27
CA ARG A 46 2.96 -22.45 4.70
C ARG A 46 2.28 -23.65 5.36
N GLN A 47 1.34 -24.30 4.67
CA GLN A 47 0.69 -25.51 5.18
C GLN A 47 1.62 -26.72 5.24
N ALA A 48 2.65 -26.73 4.39
CA ALA A 48 3.65 -27.80 4.30
C ALA A 48 4.92 -27.51 5.12
N ASP A 49 4.96 -26.42 5.89
CA ASP A 49 6.14 -25.93 6.62
C ASP A 49 7.40 -25.76 5.72
N ASP A 50 7.20 -25.45 4.43
CA ASP A 50 8.28 -25.15 3.49
C ASP A 50 8.57 -23.64 3.45
N ASP A 51 9.44 -23.22 4.36
CA ASP A 51 9.83 -21.82 4.53
C ASP A 51 10.54 -21.24 3.29
N THR A 52 11.31 -22.06 2.58
CA THR A 52 12.05 -21.61 1.39
C THR A 52 11.12 -21.33 0.23
N LEU A 53 10.18 -22.24 -0.03
CA LEU A 53 9.15 -22.07 -1.05
C LEU A 53 8.20 -20.92 -0.69
N HIS A 54 7.84 -20.78 0.59
CA HIS A 54 7.00 -19.69 1.07
C HIS A 54 7.63 -18.32 0.78
N LYS A 55 8.89 -18.13 1.18
CA LYS A 55 9.64 -16.89 0.93
C LYS A 55 9.79 -16.62 -0.57
N THR A 56 10.13 -17.63 -1.35
CA THR A 56 10.26 -17.51 -2.81
C THR A 56 8.93 -17.09 -3.47
N ALA A 57 7.81 -17.66 -3.02
CA ALA A 57 6.48 -17.29 -3.50
C ALA A 57 6.13 -15.83 -3.15
N ILE A 58 6.43 -15.37 -1.92
CA ILE A 58 6.26 -13.96 -1.53
C ILE A 58 7.08 -13.03 -2.45
N ARG A 59 8.33 -13.40 -2.77
CA ARG A 59 9.20 -12.61 -3.66
C ARG A 59 8.64 -12.47 -5.07
N ILE A 60 8.10 -13.57 -5.62
CA ILE A 60 7.43 -13.58 -6.93
C ILE A 60 6.17 -12.72 -6.88
N GLN A 61 5.35 -12.88 -5.84
CA GLN A 61 4.14 -12.09 -5.66
C GLN A 61 4.44 -10.59 -5.62
N ALA A 62 5.45 -10.17 -4.86
CA ALA A 62 5.83 -8.76 -4.74
C ALA A 62 6.24 -8.17 -6.09
N ARG A 63 7.05 -8.89 -6.87
CA ARG A 63 7.47 -8.46 -8.21
C ARG A 63 6.31 -8.39 -9.19
N ALA A 64 5.42 -9.38 -9.16
CA ALA A 64 4.22 -9.40 -9.99
C ALA A 64 3.33 -8.18 -9.72
N ILE A 65 3.06 -7.87 -8.45
CA ILE A 65 2.25 -6.71 -8.06
C ILE A 65 2.94 -5.39 -8.38
N ARG A 66 4.27 -5.29 -8.20
CA ARG A 66 5.04 -4.09 -8.63
C ARG A 66 4.94 -3.89 -10.14
N ARG A 67 5.08 -4.96 -10.93
CA ARG A 67 4.93 -4.92 -12.40
C ARG A 67 3.52 -4.51 -12.82
N CYS A 68 2.47 -5.00 -12.15
CA CYS A 68 1.09 -4.51 -12.37
C CYS A 68 1.04 -2.98 -12.25
N GLY A 69 1.62 -2.43 -11.18
CA GLY A 69 1.62 -0.99 -10.93
C GLY A 69 2.37 -0.19 -12.01
N GLN A 70 3.52 -0.69 -12.47
CA GLN A 70 4.29 -0.07 -13.56
C GLN A 70 3.50 -0.05 -14.88
N LEU A 71 2.82 -1.14 -15.21
CA LEU A 71 1.96 -1.22 -16.39
C LEU A 71 0.75 -0.28 -16.25
N LEU A 72 0.13 -0.18 -15.07
CA LEU A 72 -0.93 0.80 -14.81
C LEU A 72 -0.44 2.26 -14.96
N GLU A 73 0.80 2.57 -14.58
CA GLU A 73 1.40 3.88 -14.82
C GLU A 73 1.62 4.18 -16.29
N SER A 74 2.09 3.20 -17.07
CA SER A 74 2.25 3.35 -18.52
C SER A 74 0.93 3.56 -19.27
N ALA A 75 -0.17 2.94 -18.82
CA ALA A 75 -1.50 3.13 -19.40
C ALA A 75 -1.98 4.60 -19.33
N ASN A 76 -1.51 5.35 -18.33
CA ASN A 76 -1.85 6.76 -18.17
C ASN A 76 -1.02 7.68 -19.09
N LYS A 77 0.21 7.28 -19.44
CA LYS A 77 1.13 8.09 -20.28
C LYS A 77 0.74 8.12 -21.78
N GLY A 78 -0.14 7.22 -22.22
CA GLY A 78 -0.73 7.22 -23.57
C GLY A 78 -1.90 8.19 -23.74
N VAL A 79 -2.32 8.87 -22.68
CA VAL A 79 -3.50 9.75 -22.67
C VAL A 79 -3.05 11.21 -22.68
N GLY A 80 -2.96 11.80 -23.87
CA GLY A 80 -2.91 13.25 -23.99
C GLY A 80 -4.21 13.91 -23.49
N PRO A 81 -4.23 15.23 -23.24
CA PRO A 81 -5.44 15.93 -22.82
C PRO A 81 -6.59 15.64 -23.79
N PRO A 82 -7.82 15.45 -23.28
CA PRO A 82 -8.95 15.03 -24.10
C PRO A 82 -9.19 16.05 -25.22
N LYS A 83 -8.88 15.66 -26.46
CA LYS A 83 -9.27 16.46 -27.63
C LYS A 83 -10.80 16.41 -27.73
N LYS A 84 -11.46 17.54 -27.45
CA LYS A 84 -12.92 17.67 -27.36
C LYS A 84 -13.73 17.20 -28.59
N ASN A 85 -13.11 16.88 -29.72
CA ASN A 85 -13.82 16.77 -31.01
C ASN A 85 -13.56 15.48 -31.82
N ARG A 86 -13.45 14.30 -31.21
CA ARG A 86 -13.57 13.03 -31.96
C ARG A 86 -14.33 12.01 -31.12
N GLY A 87 -15.40 11.42 -31.68
CA GLY A 87 -16.22 10.37 -31.07
C GLY A 87 -15.49 9.03 -30.87
N GLY A 88 -14.28 9.06 -30.33
CA GLY A 88 -13.51 7.91 -29.90
C GLY A 88 -13.80 7.58 -28.43
N ALA A 89 -13.69 6.31 -28.08
CA ALA A 89 -13.85 5.85 -26.70
C ALA A 89 -12.96 6.66 -25.75
N PRO A 90 -13.47 7.02 -24.54
CA PRO A 90 -12.69 7.79 -23.59
C PRO A 90 -11.40 7.05 -23.22
N PRO A 91 -10.30 7.78 -22.98
CA PRO A 91 -9.03 7.19 -22.59
C PRO A 91 -9.19 6.27 -21.39
N ILE A 92 -8.51 5.11 -21.44
CA ILE A 92 -8.59 4.11 -20.38
C ILE A 92 -7.83 4.67 -19.17
N THR A 93 -8.56 5.00 -18.12
CA THR A 93 -7.97 5.38 -16.83
C THR A 93 -7.28 4.19 -16.19
N GLN A 94 -6.30 4.43 -15.30
CA GLN A 94 -5.63 3.37 -14.53
C GLN A 94 -6.64 2.44 -13.85
N ARG A 95 -7.67 3.03 -13.24
CA ARG A 95 -8.74 2.29 -12.57
C ARG A 95 -9.53 1.40 -13.51
N ARG A 96 -9.79 1.86 -14.75
CA ARG A 96 -10.45 1.03 -15.76
C ARG A 96 -9.56 -0.11 -16.23
N ALA A 97 -8.26 0.14 -16.44
CA ALA A 97 -7.29 -0.90 -16.79
C ALA A 97 -7.16 -1.96 -15.69
N ALA A 98 -7.08 -1.54 -14.43
CA ALA A 98 -7.04 -2.44 -13.27
C ALA A 98 -8.32 -3.30 -13.17
N ALA A 99 -9.49 -2.68 -13.35
CA ALA A 99 -10.76 -3.40 -13.34
C ALA A 99 -10.89 -4.40 -14.51
N GLN A 100 -10.42 -4.03 -15.72
CA GLN A 100 -10.39 -4.95 -16.88
C GLN A 100 -9.46 -6.14 -16.65
N ALA A 101 -8.37 -5.94 -15.91
CA ALA A 101 -7.49 -7.00 -15.47
C ALA A 101 -8.04 -7.82 -14.28
N GLY A 102 -9.24 -7.49 -13.77
CA GLY A 102 -9.86 -8.18 -12.64
C GLY A 102 -9.24 -7.84 -11.27
N MET A 103 -8.48 -6.75 -11.15
CA MET A 103 -7.94 -6.31 -9.87
C MET A 103 -9.01 -5.65 -9.01
N SER A 104 -9.02 -5.98 -7.72
CA SER A 104 -9.75 -5.21 -6.71
C SER A 104 -9.14 -3.83 -6.50
N LYS A 105 -9.92 -2.91 -5.90
CA LYS A 105 -9.43 -1.55 -5.55
C LYS A 105 -8.19 -1.59 -4.65
N ASP A 106 -8.14 -2.54 -3.72
CA ASP A 106 -7.01 -2.66 -2.80
C ASP A 106 -5.77 -3.23 -3.48
N GLN A 107 -5.93 -4.19 -4.40
CA GLN A 107 -4.84 -4.67 -5.25
C GLN A 107 -4.29 -3.54 -6.14
N GLU A 108 -5.17 -2.74 -6.77
CA GLU A 108 -4.77 -1.57 -7.57
C GLU A 108 -3.95 -0.59 -6.71
N LYS A 109 -4.45 -0.24 -5.53
CA LYS A 109 -3.78 0.69 -4.61
C LYS A 109 -2.40 0.17 -4.17
N THR A 110 -2.33 -1.11 -3.83
CA THR A 110 -1.08 -1.80 -3.45
C THR A 110 -0.08 -1.76 -4.61
N ALA A 111 -0.51 -2.15 -5.81
CA ALA A 111 0.31 -2.15 -7.02
C ALA A 111 0.88 -0.77 -7.34
N ARG A 112 0.04 0.27 -7.32
CA ARG A 112 0.46 1.66 -7.56
C ARG A 112 1.48 2.14 -6.53
N ARG A 113 1.37 1.72 -5.27
CA ARG A 113 2.35 2.09 -4.24
C ARG A 113 3.68 1.37 -4.43
N LEU A 114 3.65 0.08 -4.72
CA LEU A 114 4.89 -0.68 -4.97
C LEU A 114 5.61 -0.21 -6.24
N ALA A 115 4.90 0.23 -7.27
CA ALA A 115 5.51 0.80 -8.47
C ALA A 115 6.25 2.12 -8.22
N LYS A 116 5.78 2.92 -7.25
CA LYS A 116 6.39 4.20 -6.87
C LYS A 116 7.58 4.07 -5.92
N MET A 117 7.76 2.90 -5.31
CA MET A 117 8.86 2.65 -4.39
C MET A 117 10.19 2.64 -5.16
N PRO A 118 11.26 3.30 -4.66
CA PRO A 118 12.60 3.19 -5.23
C PRO A 118 13.01 1.73 -5.47
N GLU A 119 13.72 1.47 -6.56
CA GLU A 119 14.05 0.09 -6.97
C GLU A 119 14.98 -0.60 -5.98
N ASP A 120 15.99 0.12 -5.50
CA ASP A 120 16.92 -0.31 -4.45
C ASP A 120 16.22 -0.63 -3.14
N GLU A 121 15.32 0.24 -2.66
CA GLU A 121 14.52 -0.03 -1.44
C GLU A 121 13.65 -1.28 -1.59
N PHE A 122 13.03 -1.46 -2.75
CA PHE A 122 12.19 -2.61 -3.04
C PHE A 122 12.98 -3.91 -3.11
N GLU A 123 14.08 -3.92 -3.87
CA GLU A 123 14.91 -5.12 -4.02
C GLU A 123 15.52 -5.52 -2.68
N ALA A 124 15.99 -4.56 -1.87
CA ALA A 124 16.50 -4.83 -0.52
C ALA A 124 15.43 -5.45 0.39
N ALA A 125 14.20 -4.94 0.36
CA ALA A 125 13.11 -5.49 1.16
C ALA A 125 12.70 -6.90 0.71
N VAL A 126 12.59 -7.11 -0.60
CA VAL A 126 12.13 -8.39 -1.16
C VAL A 126 13.20 -9.48 -1.07
N GLU A 127 14.48 -9.14 -1.17
CA GLU A 127 15.58 -10.11 -1.02
C GLU A 127 16.05 -10.32 0.42
N SER A 128 15.44 -9.64 1.39
CA SER A 128 15.71 -9.90 2.80
C SER A 128 15.42 -11.36 3.21
N ASP A 129 16.04 -11.81 4.30
CA ASP A 129 15.85 -13.17 4.84
C ASP A 129 14.39 -13.47 5.20
N ASN A 130 13.65 -12.43 5.58
CA ASN A 130 12.24 -12.49 5.96
C ASN A 130 11.46 -11.46 5.13
N PRO A 131 11.18 -11.77 3.85
CA PRO A 131 10.55 -10.81 2.95
C PRO A 131 9.14 -10.44 3.44
N PRO A 132 8.80 -9.15 3.50
CA PRO A 132 7.47 -8.72 3.91
C PRO A 132 6.43 -9.08 2.85
N THR A 133 5.20 -9.33 3.30
CA THR A 133 4.05 -9.48 2.37
C THR A 133 3.80 -8.20 1.60
N VAL A 134 3.19 -8.29 0.41
CA VAL A 134 2.88 -7.11 -0.43
C VAL A 134 2.04 -6.04 0.28
N THR A 135 1.16 -6.45 1.19
CA THR A 135 0.37 -5.54 2.02
C THR A 135 1.24 -4.79 3.02
N THR A 136 2.23 -5.45 3.61
CA THR A 136 3.18 -4.83 4.55
C THR A 136 4.14 -3.92 3.80
N LEU A 137 4.69 -4.40 2.69
CA LEU A 137 5.64 -3.66 1.85
C LEU A 137 5.02 -2.39 1.24
N SER A 138 3.73 -2.43 0.87
CA SER A 138 3.03 -1.27 0.30
C SER A 138 2.49 -0.29 1.34
N ARG A 139 2.65 -0.55 2.64
CA ARG A 139 2.24 0.41 3.65
C ARG A 139 3.16 1.62 3.57
N PRO A 140 2.61 2.85 3.65
CA PRO A 140 3.44 4.02 3.82
C PRO A 140 4.28 3.83 5.09
N THR A 141 5.60 3.89 4.94
CA THR A 141 6.55 3.87 6.05
C THR A 141 7.26 5.21 6.06
N GLY A 142 7.35 5.83 7.23
CA GLY A 142 8.01 7.13 7.38
C GLY A 142 7.59 7.85 8.66
N PRO A 143 8.44 8.77 9.16
CA PRO A 143 8.17 9.49 10.41
C PRO A 143 6.86 10.30 10.33
N GLY A 144 6.51 10.84 9.15
CA GLY A 144 5.25 11.54 8.93
C GLY A 144 4.03 10.63 9.09
N PHE A 145 4.05 9.42 8.49
CA PHE A 145 2.92 8.48 8.61
C PHE A 145 2.74 7.95 10.04
N ALA A 146 3.85 7.65 10.73
CA ALA A 146 3.80 7.22 12.12
C ALA A 146 3.18 8.29 13.04
N LYS A 147 3.64 9.55 12.90
CA LYS A 147 3.09 10.70 13.64
C LYS A 147 1.62 10.95 13.29
N ALA A 148 1.25 10.90 12.01
CA ALA A 148 -0.14 11.07 11.57
C ALA A 148 -1.06 9.99 12.18
N ARG A 149 -0.64 8.72 12.15
CA ARG A 149 -1.42 7.63 12.77
C ARG A 149 -1.56 7.82 14.28
N HIS A 150 -0.49 8.25 14.96
CA HIS A 150 -0.52 8.56 16.38
C HIS A 150 -1.52 9.68 16.68
N LEU A 151 -1.42 10.79 15.95
CA LEU A 151 -2.33 11.94 16.05
C LEU A 151 -3.80 11.52 15.85
N VAL A 152 -4.11 10.75 14.81
CA VAL A 152 -5.48 10.27 14.56
C VAL A 152 -6.04 9.50 15.77
N GLY A 153 -5.20 8.70 16.43
CA GLY A 153 -5.56 8.00 17.67
C GLY A 153 -5.84 8.96 18.83
N GLU A 154 -4.96 9.95 19.05
CA GLU A 154 -5.14 10.97 20.09
C GLU A 154 -6.41 11.80 19.86
N LEU A 155 -6.64 12.27 18.64
CA LEU A 155 -7.84 13.03 18.29
C LEU A 155 -9.11 12.22 18.48
N SER A 156 -9.08 10.92 18.17
CA SER A 156 -10.23 10.05 18.36
C SER A 156 -10.59 9.92 19.85
N ARG A 157 -9.58 9.68 20.71
CA ARG A 157 -9.75 9.62 22.17
C ARG A 157 -10.24 10.95 22.75
N PHE A 158 -9.63 12.05 22.33
CA PHE A 158 -9.99 13.38 22.81
C PHE A 158 -11.40 13.77 22.35
N ALA A 159 -11.77 13.46 21.11
CA ALA A 159 -13.12 13.70 20.61
C ALA A 159 -14.18 12.87 21.35
N GLU A 160 -13.85 11.64 21.75
CA GLU A 160 -14.71 10.82 22.61
C GLU A 160 -14.89 11.45 23.99
N PHE A 161 -13.80 11.86 24.64
CA PHE A 161 -13.85 12.59 25.91
C PHE A 161 -14.74 13.84 25.82
N CYS A 162 -14.57 14.66 24.78
CA CYS A 162 -15.36 15.87 24.55
C CYS A 162 -16.86 15.60 24.28
N ARG A 163 -17.22 14.42 23.72
CA ARG A 163 -18.61 14.03 23.53
C ARG A 163 -19.27 13.60 24.84
N GLU A 164 -18.52 12.96 25.73
CA GLU A 164 -19.03 12.45 27.00
C GLU A 164 -19.05 13.51 28.11
N ASN A 165 -18.17 14.50 28.04
CA ASN A 165 -17.96 15.47 29.11
C ASN A 165 -18.26 16.90 28.65
N LYS A 166 -19.20 17.58 29.32
CA LYS A 166 -19.49 18.98 29.03
C LYS A 166 -18.34 19.89 29.49
N PRO A 167 -18.00 20.97 28.74
CA PRO A 167 -16.88 21.84 29.08
C PRO A 167 -17.00 22.53 30.46
N ASP A 168 -18.21 22.91 30.86
CA ASP A 168 -18.49 23.54 32.15
C ASP A 168 -18.21 22.58 33.33
N PHE A 169 -18.60 21.32 33.19
CA PHE A 169 -18.31 20.27 34.15
C PHE A 169 -16.80 20.06 34.31
N VAL A 170 -16.07 19.91 33.21
CA VAL A 170 -14.60 19.75 33.24
C VAL A 170 -13.93 20.98 33.84
N ALA A 171 -14.35 22.19 33.45
CA ALA A 171 -13.80 23.44 33.96
C ALA A 171 -14.02 23.61 35.47
N SER A 172 -15.15 23.13 36.01
CA SER A 172 -15.44 23.19 37.45
C SER A 172 -14.50 22.33 38.31
N GLY A 173 -13.89 21.31 37.70
CA GLY A 173 -12.93 20.42 38.37
C GLY A 173 -11.46 20.87 38.29
N VAL A 174 -11.15 21.92 37.52
CA VAL A 174 -9.78 22.44 37.39
C VAL A 174 -9.42 23.27 38.62
N MET A 175 -8.28 22.96 39.26
CA MET A 175 -7.78 23.72 40.41
C MET A 175 -7.44 25.16 40.00
N LYS A 176 -7.69 26.13 40.87
CA LYS A 176 -7.54 27.56 40.56
C LYS A 176 -6.13 27.90 40.06
N GLU A 177 -5.12 27.27 40.63
CA GLU A 177 -3.71 27.45 40.32
C GLU A 177 -3.37 26.92 38.91
N GLN A 178 -4.14 25.97 38.39
CA GLN A 178 -3.95 25.35 37.08
C GLN A 178 -4.73 26.03 35.96
N ILE A 179 -5.69 26.92 36.27
CA ILE A 179 -6.59 27.53 35.28
C ILE A 179 -5.80 28.21 34.15
N THR A 180 -4.77 28.97 34.48
CA THR A 180 -3.94 29.67 33.49
C THR A 180 -3.21 28.69 32.57
N GLU A 181 -2.63 27.63 33.13
CA GLU A 181 -1.91 26.61 32.36
C GLU A 181 -2.83 25.86 31.41
N VAL A 182 -3.97 25.36 31.93
CA VAL A 182 -4.99 24.65 31.14
C VAL A 182 -5.51 25.54 30.01
N ARG A 183 -5.76 26.83 30.28
CA ARG A 183 -6.23 27.78 29.26
C ARG A 183 -5.19 27.99 28.16
N THR A 184 -3.91 28.11 28.51
CA THR A 184 -2.81 28.26 27.55
C THR A 184 -2.70 27.03 26.67
N GLN A 185 -2.68 25.83 27.28
CA GLN A 185 -2.60 24.56 26.55
C GLN A 185 -3.80 24.36 25.62
N ALA A 186 -5.03 24.58 26.11
CA ALA A 186 -6.23 24.46 25.30
C ALA A 186 -6.24 25.44 24.11
N THR A 187 -5.73 26.67 24.31
CA THR A 187 -5.63 27.67 23.24
C THR A 187 -4.60 27.26 22.19
N ALA A 188 -3.43 26.77 22.61
CA ALA A 188 -2.39 26.29 21.70
C ALA A 188 -2.87 25.10 20.86
N VAL A 189 -3.53 24.12 21.50
CA VAL A 189 -4.15 22.98 20.80
C VAL A 189 -5.20 23.46 19.80
N ARG A 190 -6.08 24.38 20.20
CA ARG A 190 -7.11 24.93 19.32
C ARG A 190 -6.51 25.57 18.06
N ILE A 191 -5.49 26.42 18.22
CA ILE A 191 -4.82 27.09 17.09
C ILE A 191 -4.22 26.05 16.14
N TRP A 192 -3.44 25.12 16.69
CA TRP A 192 -2.78 24.09 15.88
C TRP A 192 -3.78 23.18 15.15
N LEU A 193 -4.93 22.86 15.76
CA LEU A 193 -5.98 22.07 15.10
C LEU A 193 -6.66 22.83 13.96
N TYR A 194 -6.78 24.15 14.04
CA TYR A 194 -7.26 24.95 12.90
C TYR A 194 -6.27 24.89 11.74
N ASP A 195 -4.98 25.14 11.99
CA ASP A 195 -3.94 25.08 10.96
C ASP A 195 -3.91 23.68 10.30
N LEU A 196 -4.06 22.61 11.10
CA LEU A 196 -4.13 21.24 10.58
C LEU A 196 -5.35 21.01 9.68
N CYS A 197 -6.52 21.57 10.02
CA CYS A 197 -7.71 21.45 9.18
C CYS A 197 -7.49 22.13 7.83
N ASP A 198 -6.90 23.33 7.82
CA ASP A 198 -6.61 24.09 6.61
C ASP A 198 -5.67 23.30 5.67
N GLU A 199 -4.57 22.76 6.21
CA GLU A 199 -3.61 21.93 5.44
C GLU A 199 -4.24 20.64 4.88
N LEU A 200 -5.22 20.06 5.58
CA LEU A 200 -5.93 18.85 5.12
C LEU A 200 -6.99 19.15 4.05
N GLU A 201 -7.53 20.37 3.98
CA GLU A 201 -8.44 20.78 2.91
C GLU A 201 -7.70 21.06 1.58
N GLU A 202 -6.43 21.45 1.67
CA GLU A 202 -5.58 21.74 0.51
C GLU A 202 -4.91 20.48 -0.12
N SER A 203 -4.88 19.36 0.61
CA SER A 203 -4.19 18.09 0.23
C SER A 203 -5.04 17.09 -0.54
#